data_AF-A0A2M8S8H6-F1
#
_entry.id   AF-A0A2M8S8H6-F1
#
_cell.length_a   1.000
_cell.length_b   1.000
_cell.length_c   1.000
_cell.angle_alpha   90.00
_cell.angle_beta   90.00
_cell.angle_gamma   90.00
#
_symmetry.space_group_name_H-M   'P 1'
#
loop_
_entity.id
_entity.type
_entity.pdbx_description
1 polymer ?
#
loop_
_entity_poly.entity_id
_entity_poly.type
_entity_poly.pdbx_seq_one_letter_code
_entity_poly.pdbx_strand_id
1 'polypeptide(L)'
;MNKLIRIFVLAMILAALFGGTNYSNGYAQEENPPAVTTDLRLLPRPIYQPNLTTPGAASLVVPDAPTADEMKAALIVAAGFGRMSNGELALSFLTASRFSATAWANQDLIFVGKPSAFPMLAQASLPAPSSGAGYTLSEMQPEDGILQMAVSPWDKTHVVLVVGGNTDAGVIKAAQALSTGNIQTGSNPSLAIVAG
;
A
#
# COMPACT_ATOMS: atom_id res chain seq x y z
N MET A 1 42.56 -16.71 -12.98
CA MET A 1 41.95 -15.90 -14.06
C MET A 1 41.69 -16.79 -15.28
N ASN A 2 40.45 -16.82 -15.75
CA ASN A 2 40.00 -17.29 -17.06
C ASN A 2 40.10 -18.78 -17.45
N LYS A 3 39.25 -19.64 -16.88
CA LYS A 3 38.84 -20.89 -17.54
C LYS A 3 37.33 -21.14 -17.68
N LEU A 4 36.45 -20.36 -17.03
CA LEU A 4 35.00 -20.59 -17.11
C LEU A 4 34.25 -19.83 -18.22
N ILE A 5 34.87 -18.83 -18.87
CA ILE A 5 34.17 -17.99 -19.88
C ILE A 5 34.18 -18.62 -21.29
N ARG A 6 34.95 -19.69 -21.52
CA ARG A 6 35.07 -20.31 -22.86
C ARG A 6 34.08 -21.44 -23.16
N ILE A 7 33.33 -21.93 -22.17
CA ILE A 7 32.36 -23.02 -22.36
C ILE A 7 31.03 -22.50 -22.90
N PHE A 8 30.66 -21.24 -22.62
CA PHE A 8 29.38 -20.69 -23.08
C PHE A 8 29.37 -20.25 -24.54
N VAL A 9 30.52 -19.85 -25.11
CA VAL A 9 30.57 -19.32 -26.49
C VAL A 9 30.68 -20.43 -27.54
N LEU A 10 31.17 -21.63 -27.19
CA LEU A 10 31.32 -22.73 -28.15
C LEU A 10 30.02 -23.54 -28.36
N ALA A 11 29.09 -23.52 -27.41
CA ALA A 11 27.79 -24.17 -27.57
C ALA A 11 26.85 -23.41 -28.53
N MET A 12 27.11 -22.12 -28.80
CA MET A 12 26.23 -21.30 -29.64
C MET A 12 26.53 -21.38 -31.14
N ILE A 13 27.66 -21.96 -31.56
CA ILE A 13 28.03 -22.04 -32.99
C ILE A 13 27.80 -23.44 -33.59
N LEU A 14 27.62 -24.49 -32.78
CA LEU A 14 27.40 -25.84 -33.32
C LEU A 14 25.92 -26.18 -33.63
N ALA A 15 24.96 -25.36 -33.19
CA ALA A 15 23.54 -25.61 -33.43
C ALA A 15 23.03 -25.20 -34.83
N ALA A 16 23.91 -24.69 -35.71
CA ALA A 16 23.51 -24.17 -37.03
C ALA A 16 23.68 -25.15 -38.21
N LEU A 17 24.06 -26.42 -37.99
CA LEU A 17 24.42 -27.34 -39.10
C LEU A 17 23.65 -28.66 -39.19
N PHE A 18 22.70 -28.95 -38.29
CA PHE A 18 21.87 -30.15 -38.44
C PHE A 18 20.40 -29.84 -38.19
N GLY A 19 19.59 -30.11 -39.21
CA GLY A 19 18.18 -29.78 -39.24
C GLY A 19 17.34 -30.52 -38.20
N GLY A 20 16.29 -29.83 -37.77
CA GLY A 20 14.99 -30.40 -37.47
C GLY A 20 14.90 -31.34 -36.27
N THR A 21 14.66 -30.77 -35.09
CA THR A 21 13.63 -31.29 -34.18
C THR A 21 12.98 -30.11 -33.48
N ASN A 22 11.66 -30.01 -33.60
CA ASN A 22 10.83 -29.03 -32.90
C ASN A 22 10.96 -29.23 -31.38
N TYR A 23 11.91 -28.52 -30.76
CA TYR A 23 11.85 -28.28 -29.33
C TYR A 23 10.98 -27.04 -29.14
N SER A 24 9.70 -27.28 -28.87
CA SER A 24 8.83 -26.27 -28.29
C SER A 24 9.44 -25.89 -26.95
N ASN A 25 10.25 -24.83 -26.94
CA ASN A 25 10.63 -24.15 -25.73
C ASN A 25 9.32 -23.66 -25.09
N GLY A 26 8.81 -24.42 -24.13
CA GLY A 26 7.81 -23.93 -23.19
C GLY A 26 8.47 -22.77 -22.47
N TYR A 27 8.27 -21.56 -23.00
CA TYR A 27 8.58 -20.33 -22.29
C TYR A 27 7.95 -20.48 -20.92
N ALA A 28 8.78 -20.56 -19.89
CA ALA A 28 8.35 -20.32 -18.53
C ALA A 28 7.49 -19.06 -18.62
N GLN A 29 6.19 -19.19 -18.35
CA GLN A 29 5.37 -18.01 -18.12
C GLN A 29 6.12 -17.30 -17.00
N GLU A 30 6.62 -16.10 -17.27
CA GLU A 30 6.99 -15.18 -16.23
C GLU A 30 5.70 -15.06 -15.41
N GLU A 31 5.59 -15.84 -14.31
CA GLU A 31 4.39 -15.82 -13.48
C GLU A 31 4.34 -14.42 -12.90
N ASN A 32 3.65 -13.52 -13.62
CA ASN A 32 3.39 -12.18 -13.16
C ASN A 32 2.61 -12.37 -11.86
N PRO A 33 3.19 -12.03 -10.70
CA PRO A 33 2.51 -12.25 -9.43
C PRO A 33 1.14 -11.58 -9.51
N PRO A 34 0.08 -12.21 -8.95
CA PRO A 34 -1.26 -11.65 -9.01
C PRO A 34 -1.23 -10.21 -8.48
N ALA A 35 -1.79 -9.29 -9.25
CA ALA A 35 -1.76 -7.87 -8.92
C ALA A 35 -2.40 -7.63 -7.54
N VAL A 36 -1.73 -6.87 -6.69
CA VAL A 36 -2.24 -6.47 -5.37
C VAL A 36 -3.51 -5.65 -5.56
N THR A 37 -4.63 -6.11 -4.98
CA THR A 37 -5.89 -5.38 -5.03
C THR A 37 -5.86 -4.19 -4.08
N THR A 38 -6.34 -3.04 -4.55
CA THR A 38 -6.45 -1.80 -3.78
C THR A 38 -7.92 -1.42 -3.53
N ASP A 39 -8.84 -2.38 -3.59
CA ASP A 39 -10.26 -2.15 -3.31
C ASP A 39 -10.50 -2.02 -1.79
N LEU A 40 -10.86 -0.80 -1.35
CA LEU A 40 -11.06 -0.48 0.06
C LEU A 40 -12.19 -1.29 0.71
N ARG A 41 -13.16 -1.78 -0.07
CA ARG A 41 -14.27 -2.60 0.43
C ARG A 41 -13.83 -3.98 0.87
N LEU A 42 -12.61 -4.39 0.50
CA LEU A 42 -12.03 -5.69 0.84
C LEU A 42 -11.15 -5.63 2.09
N LEU A 43 -11.07 -4.49 2.79
CA LEU A 43 -10.35 -4.41 4.06
C LEU A 43 -10.85 -5.50 5.03
N PRO A 44 -9.94 -6.16 5.76
CA PRO A 44 -8.54 -5.79 5.95
C PRO A 44 -7.56 -6.31 4.87
N ARG A 45 -8.04 -6.98 3.81
CA ARG A 45 -7.16 -7.36 2.68
C ARG A 45 -6.76 -6.12 1.86
N PRO A 46 -5.56 -6.08 1.28
CA PRO A 46 -4.51 -7.12 1.31
C PRO A 46 -3.63 -7.10 2.57
N ILE A 47 -3.75 -6.06 3.41
CA ILE A 47 -2.90 -5.79 4.58
C ILE A 47 -2.87 -6.95 5.58
N TYR A 48 -4.02 -7.56 5.82
CA TYR A 48 -4.14 -8.77 6.62
C TYR A 48 -4.95 -9.81 5.88
N GLN A 49 -4.44 -11.04 5.88
CA GLN A 49 -5.08 -12.20 5.30
C GLN A 49 -4.90 -13.37 6.27
N PRO A 50 -5.99 -14.01 6.71
CA PRO A 50 -5.88 -15.15 7.61
C PRO A 50 -5.20 -16.32 6.89
N ASN A 51 -4.46 -17.13 7.64
CA ASN A 51 -3.83 -18.38 7.17
C ASN A 51 -2.67 -18.21 6.17
N LEU A 52 -2.04 -17.04 6.08
CA LEU A 52 -0.76 -16.92 5.39
C LEU A 52 0.36 -17.57 6.21
N THR A 53 1.30 -18.24 5.53
CA THR A 53 2.48 -18.86 6.16
C THR A 53 3.37 -17.83 6.87
N THR A 54 3.36 -16.60 6.37
CA THR A 54 3.97 -15.43 7.02
C THR A 54 2.85 -14.45 7.36
N PRO A 55 2.58 -14.16 8.64
CA PRO A 55 1.61 -13.15 9.02
C PRO A 55 1.94 -11.80 8.38
N GLY A 56 0.93 -11.12 7.86
CA GLY A 56 1.10 -9.74 7.39
C GLY A 56 1.56 -8.83 8.53
N ALA A 57 2.40 -7.86 8.21
CA ALA A 57 2.82 -6.81 9.12
C ALA A 57 2.51 -5.45 8.50
N ALA A 58 2.12 -4.51 9.35
CA ALA A 58 1.85 -3.14 8.93
C ALA A 58 2.47 -2.13 9.89
N SER A 59 2.88 -0.97 9.36
CA SER A 59 3.17 0.20 10.19
C SER A 59 2.08 1.23 10.04
N LEU A 60 1.58 1.68 11.19
CA LEU A 60 0.79 2.88 11.32
C LEU A 60 1.73 4.09 11.38
N VAL A 61 1.73 4.90 10.33
CA VAL A 61 2.57 6.09 10.19
C VAL A 61 1.75 7.34 10.54
N VAL A 62 2.22 8.11 11.51
CA VAL A 62 1.58 9.34 11.98
C VAL A 62 2.50 10.57 11.82
N PRO A 63 1.98 11.80 11.90
CA PRO A 63 2.81 13.00 11.96
C PRO A 63 3.79 12.95 13.13
N ASP A 64 4.94 13.63 13.03
CA ASP A 64 5.92 13.71 14.12
C ASP A 64 5.41 14.49 15.33
N ALA A 65 4.50 15.45 15.11
CA ALA A 65 3.82 16.22 16.13
C ALA A 65 2.30 16.16 15.86
N PRO A 66 1.66 14.99 16.11
CA PRO A 66 0.25 14.82 15.80
C PRO A 66 -0.60 15.66 16.75
N THR A 67 -1.71 16.21 16.24
CA THR A 67 -2.74 16.79 17.11
C THR A 67 -3.37 15.69 17.99
N ALA A 68 -4.09 16.09 19.04
CA ALA A 68 -4.85 15.14 19.85
C ALA A 68 -5.87 14.35 19.00
N ASP A 69 -6.46 15.00 18.01
CA ASP A 69 -7.41 14.38 17.09
C ASP A 69 -6.73 13.45 16.07
N GLU A 70 -5.55 13.80 15.54
CA GLU A 70 -4.78 12.89 14.68
C GLU A 70 -4.33 11.64 15.43
N MET A 71 -3.87 11.79 16.68
CA MET A 71 -3.52 10.65 17.53
C MET A 71 -4.75 9.79 17.86
N LYS A 72 -5.87 10.43 18.19
CA LYS A 72 -7.15 9.72 18.40
C LYS A 72 -7.57 8.95 17.15
N ALA A 73 -7.46 9.55 15.97
CA ALA A 73 -7.74 8.89 14.70
C ALA A 73 -6.83 7.68 14.49
N ALA A 74 -5.53 7.81 14.77
CA ALA A 74 -4.57 6.70 14.67
C ALA A 74 -4.97 5.52 15.59
N LEU A 75 -5.38 5.79 16.83
CA LEU A 75 -5.86 4.77 17.76
C LEU A 75 -7.17 4.11 17.28
N ILE A 76 -8.09 4.89 16.69
CA ILE A 76 -9.32 4.35 16.08
C ILE A 76 -8.98 3.40 14.93
N VAL A 77 -8.03 3.77 14.07
CA VAL A 77 -7.55 2.91 12.96
C VAL A 77 -6.91 1.64 13.49
N ALA A 78 -6.02 1.74 14.47
CA ALA A 78 -5.38 0.60 15.10
C ALA A 78 -6.42 -0.37 15.71
N ALA A 79 -7.40 0.15 16.45
CA ALA A 79 -8.49 -0.64 16.99
C ALA A 79 -9.38 -1.27 15.89
N GLY A 80 -9.60 -0.55 14.78
CA GLY A 80 -10.31 -1.07 13.61
C GLY A 80 -9.61 -2.29 13.02
N PHE A 81 -8.32 -2.18 12.74
CA PHE A 81 -7.52 -3.31 12.26
C PHE A 81 -7.40 -4.44 13.28
N GLY A 82 -7.27 -4.12 14.57
CA GLY A 82 -7.30 -5.13 15.64
C GLY A 82 -8.59 -5.95 15.62
N ARG A 83 -9.76 -5.32 15.43
CA ARG A 83 -11.02 -6.07 15.27
C ARG A 83 -11.08 -6.87 13.97
N MET A 84 -10.74 -6.26 12.83
CA MET A 84 -10.81 -6.92 11.52
C MET A 84 -9.86 -8.12 11.40
N SER A 85 -8.74 -8.11 12.15
CA SER A 85 -7.74 -9.18 12.18
C SER A 85 -7.85 -10.11 13.38
N ASN A 86 -8.86 -9.97 14.23
CA ASN A 86 -8.95 -10.68 15.51
C ASN A 86 -7.69 -10.51 16.41
N GLY A 87 -6.99 -9.39 16.28
CA GLY A 87 -5.75 -9.09 17.00
C GLY A 87 -4.49 -9.74 16.43
N GLU A 88 -4.57 -10.41 15.28
CA GLU A 88 -3.44 -11.14 14.70
C GLU A 88 -2.54 -10.28 13.81
N LEU A 89 -3.00 -9.10 13.35
CA LEU A 89 -2.15 -8.20 12.58
C LEU A 89 -1.05 -7.62 13.48
N ALA A 90 0.21 -7.87 13.11
CA ALA A 90 1.35 -7.21 13.71
C ALA A 90 1.40 -5.75 13.27
N LEU A 91 0.78 -4.87 14.07
CA LEU A 91 0.75 -3.44 13.82
C LEU A 91 1.81 -2.72 14.65
N SER A 92 2.75 -2.06 13.97
CA SER A 92 3.77 -1.20 14.59
C SER A 92 3.40 0.27 14.41
N PHE A 93 4.00 1.15 15.22
CA PHE A 93 3.76 2.58 15.16
C PHE A 93 5.04 3.32 14.74
N LEU A 94 4.91 4.26 13.81
CA LEU A 94 6.02 5.01 13.22
C LEU A 94 5.63 6.49 13.08
N THR A 95 6.57 7.40 13.31
CA THR A 95 6.38 8.81 12.97
C THR A 95 6.96 9.13 11.59
N ALA A 96 6.42 10.15 10.93
CA ALA A 96 6.79 10.51 9.56
C ALA A 96 8.31 10.69 9.36
N SER A 97 9.02 11.34 10.30
CA SER A 97 10.48 11.53 10.22
C SER A 97 11.32 10.26 10.37
N ARG A 98 10.72 9.16 10.83
CA ARG A 98 11.36 7.84 10.93
C ARG A 98 11.13 6.99 9.67
N PHE A 99 10.35 7.50 8.71
CA PHE A 99 10.13 6.83 7.44
C PHE A 99 11.44 6.72 6.65
N SER A 100 11.69 5.52 6.13
CA SER A 100 12.78 5.18 5.23
C SER A 100 12.27 4.21 4.18
N ALA A 101 12.39 4.60 2.91
CA ALA A 101 11.93 3.79 1.77
C ALA A 101 12.55 2.38 1.75
N THR A 102 13.79 2.21 2.22
CA THR A 102 14.48 0.92 2.22
C THR A 102 14.16 0.06 3.44
N ALA A 103 13.90 0.67 4.59
CA ALA A 103 13.64 -0.07 5.83
C ALA A 103 12.22 -0.64 5.87
N TRP A 104 11.28 -0.01 5.16
CA TRP A 104 9.85 -0.31 5.28
C TRP A 104 9.21 -0.75 3.96
N ALA A 105 10.02 -1.19 3.00
CA ALA A 105 9.54 -1.79 1.75
C ALA A 105 8.80 -3.11 2.00
N ASN A 106 9.17 -3.88 3.03
CA ASN A 106 8.69 -5.25 3.27
C ASN A 106 7.40 -5.35 4.11
N GLN A 107 6.58 -4.29 4.14
CA GLN A 107 5.36 -4.26 4.94
C GLN A 107 4.37 -3.23 4.41
N ASP A 108 3.11 -3.39 4.80
CA ASP A 108 2.08 -2.44 4.44
C ASP A 108 2.18 -1.17 5.29
N LEU A 109 1.84 -0.04 4.69
CA LEU A 109 1.97 1.27 5.32
C LEU A 109 0.61 1.93 5.43
N ILE A 110 0.21 2.28 6.64
CA ILE A 110 -1.07 2.92 6.95
C ILE A 110 -0.77 4.32 7.47
N PHE A 111 -0.95 5.33 6.64
CA PHE A 111 -0.72 6.73 7.00
C PHE A 111 -1.99 7.32 7.61
N VAL A 112 -1.89 7.94 8.79
CA VAL A 112 -3.02 8.59 9.46
C VAL A 112 -2.69 10.04 9.77
N GLY A 113 -3.42 10.98 9.18
CA GLY A 113 -3.22 12.42 9.41
C GLY A 113 -3.43 13.28 8.17
N LYS A 114 -3.04 14.56 8.28
CA LYS A 114 -3.10 15.52 7.17
C LYS A 114 -1.99 15.29 6.14
N PRO A 115 -2.22 15.58 4.85
CA PRO A 115 -1.25 15.32 3.79
C PRO A 115 0.06 16.11 3.92
N SER A 116 0.03 17.29 4.56
CA SER A 116 1.22 18.12 4.80
C SER A 116 2.27 17.44 5.66
N ALA A 117 1.88 16.50 6.52
CA ALA A 117 2.81 15.71 7.32
C ALA A 117 3.51 14.62 6.49
N PHE A 118 3.04 14.36 5.27
CA PHE A 118 3.40 13.16 4.51
C PHE A 118 3.94 13.44 3.10
N PRO A 119 5.05 14.17 2.95
CA PRO A 119 5.63 14.47 1.63
C PRO A 119 6.06 13.23 0.83
N MET A 120 6.45 12.12 1.49
CA MET A 120 6.84 10.89 0.77
C MET A 120 5.69 10.23 0.01
N LEU A 121 4.42 10.54 0.31
CA LEU A 121 3.27 10.02 -0.42
C LEU A 121 3.21 10.52 -1.87
N ALA A 122 3.96 11.56 -2.23
CA ALA A 122 4.07 12.03 -3.61
C ALA A 122 4.69 10.98 -4.57
N GLN A 123 5.37 9.96 -4.04
CA GLN A 123 5.91 8.85 -4.84
C GLN A 123 4.85 7.78 -5.15
N ALA A 124 3.78 7.71 -4.37
CA ALA A 124 2.72 6.73 -4.54
C ALA A 124 1.70 7.22 -5.58
N SER A 125 1.23 6.32 -6.44
CA SER A 125 0.18 6.62 -7.42
C SER A 125 -1.20 6.56 -6.76
N LEU A 126 -1.45 7.51 -5.86
CA LEU A 126 -2.69 7.62 -5.09
C LEU A 126 -3.85 8.15 -5.96
N PRO A 127 -5.08 7.61 -5.82
CA PRO A 127 -6.26 8.10 -6.54
C PRO A 127 -6.56 9.58 -6.35
N ALA A 128 -6.31 10.09 -5.14
CA ALA A 128 -6.52 11.48 -4.76
C ALA A 128 -5.18 12.06 -4.29
N PRO A 129 -4.33 12.49 -5.22
CA PRO A 129 -3.04 13.06 -4.86
C PRO A 129 -3.26 14.33 -4.03
N SER A 130 -2.45 14.50 -2.99
CA SER A 130 -2.41 15.75 -2.23
C SER A 130 -1.43 16.71 -2.87
N SER A 131 -1.83 17.97 -3.04
CA SER A 131 -0.87 19.07 -3.10
C SER A 131 -0.51 19.43 -1.65
N GLY A 132 0.65 20.02 -1.35
CA GLY A 132 1.05 20.30 0.04
C GLY A 132 0.05 21.12 0.90
N ALA A 133 -1.00 21.68 0.28
CA ALA A 133 -2.13 22.35 0.93
C ALA A 133 -3.32 21.45 1.30
N GLY A 134 -3.41 20.22 0.78
CA GLY A 134 -4.56 19.34 0.98
C GLY A 134 -4.87 18.42 -0.21
N TYR A 135 -5.88 17.57 -0.03
CA TYR A 135 -6.56 16.84 -1.09
C TYR A 135 -7.50 17.78 -1.84
N THR A 136 -7.39 17.80 -3.17
CA THR A 136 -8.19 18.68 -4.04
C THR A 136 -9.05 17.82 -4.96
N LEU A 137 -10.13 17.27 -4.42
CA LEU A 137 -11.16 16.57 -5.18
C LEU A 137 -12.40 17.46 -5.29
N SER A 138 -13.00 17.57 -6.47
CA SER A 138 -14.15 18.45 -6.70
C SER A 138 -15.37 18.14 -5.83
N GLU A 139 -15.52 16.89 -5.39
CA GLU A 139 -16.65 16.42 -4.57
C GLU A 139 -16.39 16.55 -3.05
N MET A 140 -15.16 16.89 -2.64
CA MET A 140 -14.74 16.87 -1.23
C MET A 140 -14.95 18.24 -0.57
N GLN A 141 -15.60 18.24 0.60
CA GLN A 141 -15.72 19.39 1.49
C GLN A 141 -14.53 19.47 2.46
N PRO A 142 -14.25 20.63 3.07
CA PRO A 142 -13.08 20.81 3.96
C PRO A 142 -13.02 19.83 5.15
N GLU A 143 -14.18 19.41 5.67
CA GLU A 143 -14.30 18.50 6.80
C GLU A 143 -14.53 17.04 6.41
N ASP A 144 -14.49 16.72 5.12
CA ASP A 144 -14.63 15.34 4.68
C ASP A 144 -13.36 14.55 4.99
N GLY A 145 -13.57 13.28 5.31
CA GLY A 145 -12.48 12.31 5.42
C GLY A 145 -12.13 11.72 4.05
N ILE A 146 -10.89 11.26 3.93
CA ILE A 146 -10.43 10.50 2.76
C ILE A 146 -9.84 9.17 3.19
N LEU A 147 -10.28 8.11 2.52
CA LEU A 147 -9.67 6.80 2.55
C LEU A 147 -9.21 6.50 1.14
N GLN A 148 -7.94 6.18 0.97
CA GLN A 148 -7.43 5.79 -0.33
C GLN A 148 -6.29 4.79 -0.21
N MET A 149 -6.23 3.88 -1.17
CA MET A 149 -5.22 2.83 -1.21
C MET A 149 -4.51 2.82 -2.56
N ALA A 150 -3.20 2.61 -2.53
CA ALA A 150 -2.40 2.40 -3.73
C ALA A 150 -1.37 1.29 -3.49
N VAL A 151 -0.83 0.73 -4.56
CA VAL A 151 0.34 -0.13 -4.48
C VAL A 151 1.52 0.69 -3.96
N SER A 152 2.29 0.12 -3.04
CA SER A 152 3.46 0.79 -2.49
C SER A 152 4.49 1.03 -3.60
N PRO A 153 5.01 2.27 -3.73
CA PRO A 153 6.06 2.56 -4.72
C PRO A 153 7.41 1.94 -4.34
N TRP A 154 7.56 1.48 -3.08
CA TRP A 154 8.79 0.90 -2.56
C TRP A 154 8.82 -0.62 -2.68
N ASP A 155 7.65 -1.28 -2.70
CA ASP A 155 7.49 -2.70 -2.99
C ASP A 155 6.11 -2.97 -3.59
N LYS A 156 6.07 -3.60 -4.77
CA LYS A 156 4.82 -3.84 -5.51
C LYS A 156 3.95 -4.94 -4.90
N THR A 157 4.44 -5.67 -3.90
CA THR A 157 3.70 -6.69 -3.16
C THR A 157 2.96 -6.13 -1.95
N HIS A 158 3.22 -4.87 -1.58
CA HIS A 158 2.62 -4.17 -0.45
C HIS A 158 1.74 -3.00 -0.88
N VAL A 159 0.92 -2.51 0.05
CA VAL A 159 0.07 -1.34 -0.16
C VAL A 159 0.42 -0.17 0.75
N VAL A 160 0.06 1.00 0.26
CA VAL A 160 -0.07 2.23 1.04
C VAL A 160 -1.55 2.51 1.20
N LEU A 161 -2.02 2.53 2.44
CA LEU A 161 -3.34 2.99 2.82
C LEU A 161 -3.21 4.37 3.48
N VAL A 162 -4.02 5.32 3.05
CA VAL A 162 -4.09 6.65 3.63
C VAL A 162 -5.45 6.83 4.29
N VAL A 163 -5.43 7.22 5.55
CA VAL A 163 -6.58 7.61 6.37
C VAL A 163 -6.38 9.07 6.75
N GLY A 164 -6.97 9.97 5.97
CA GLY A 164 -6.64 11.39 6.06
C GLY A 164 -7.83 12.32 5.98
N GLY A 165 -7.52 13.60 5.93
CA GLY A 165 -8.45 14.69 5.72
C GLY A 165 -7.69 16.01 5.63
N ASN A 166 -8.37 17.06 5.13
CA ASN A 166 -7.79 18.41 5.09
C ASN A 166 -7.84 19.10 6.46
N THR A 167 -8.65 18.58 7.38
CA THR A 167 -8.85 19.08 8.74
C THR A 167 -8.77 17.92 9.74
N ASP A 168 -8.58 18.24 11.03
CA ASP A 168 -8.62 17.23 12.10
C ASP A 168 -9.96 16.47 12.13
N ALA A 169 -11.08 17.19 11.89
CA ALA A 169 -12.41 16.59 11.76
C ALA A 169 -12.46 15.57 10.61
N GLY A 170 -11.93 15.91 9.44
CA GLY A 170 -11.88 14.99 8.30
C GLY A 170 -11.05 13.73 8.59
N VAL A 171 -9.90 13.87 9.25
CA VAL A 171 -9.06 12.73 9.65
C VAL A 171 -9.83 11.79 10.60
N ILE A 172 -10.56 12.34 11.58
CA ILE A 172 -11.39 11.55 12.49
C ILE A 172 -12.51 10.81 11.75
N LYS A 173 -13.21 11.46 10.81
CA LYS A 173 -14.27 10.82 10.02
C LYS A 173 -13.73 9.66 9.19
N ALA A 174 -12.59 9.85 8.53
CA ALA A 174 -11.93 8.79 7.77
C ALA A 174 -11.59 7.58 8.68
N ALA A 175 -11.00 7.84 9.85
CA ALA A 175 -10.67 6.79 10.81
C ALA A 175 -11.90 6.04 11.32
N GLN A 176 -12.98 6.77 11.65
CA GLN A 176 -14.23 6.17 12.09
C GLN A 176 -14.82 5.27 11.01
N ALA A 177 -14.93 5.74 9.77
CA ALA A 177 -15.45 4.96 8.65
C ALA A 177 -14.63 3.67 8.44
N LEU A 178 -13.30 3.75 8.42
CA LEU A 178 -12.44 2.57 8.33
C LEU A 178 -12.71 1.59 9.47
N SER A 179 -12.84 2.08 10.70
CA SER A 179 -13.02 1.22 11.86
C SER A 179 -14.33 0.42 11.81
N THR A 180 -15.35 0.90 11.09
CA THR A 180 -16.60 0.14 10.91
C THR A 180 -16.45 -1.07 10.00
N GLY A 181 -15.40 -1.11 9.16
CA GLY A 181 -15.20 -2.13 8.12
C GLY A 181 -16.16 -2.02 6.93
N ASN A 182 -17.12 -1.09 6.95
CA ASN A 182 -18.15 -0.92 5.92
C ASN A 182 -17.86 0.32 5.05
N ILE A 183 -16.73 0.31 4.36
CA ILE A 183 -16.34 1.43 3.50
C ILE A 183 -17.23 1.46 2.25
N GLN A 184 -17.78 2.63 1.95
CA GLN A 184 -18.51 2.89 0.71
C GLN A 184 -17.59 3.63 -0.26
N THR A 185 -17.38 3.06 -1.45
CA THR A 185 -16.55 3.66 -2.51
C THR A 185 -17.44 4.18 -3.63
N GLY A 186 -16.98 5.22 -4.31
CA GLY A 186 -17.63 5.71 -5.54
C GLY A 186 -17.28 4.84 -6.76
N SER A 187 -17.08 5.50 -7.89
CA SER A 187 -16.65 4.86 -9.15
C SER A 187 -15.23 4.26 -9.07
N ASN A 188 -14.37 4.79 -8.20
CA ASN A 188 -13.03 4.27 -7.95
C ASN A 188 -13.04 3.43 -6.65
N PRO A 189 -12.82 2.10 -6.72
CA PRO A 189 -12.83 1.24 -5.52
C PRO A 189 -11.65 1.48 -4.57
N SER A 190 -10.61 2.19 -5.03
CA SER A 190 -9.44 2.54 -4.23
C SER A 190 -9.56 3.89 -3.53
N LEU A 191 -10.71 4.56 -3.64
CA LEU A 191 -10.98 5.86 -3.05
C LEU A 191 -12.38 5.88 -2.42
N ALA A 192 -12.45 6.36 -1.18
CA ALA A 192 -13.69 6.70 -0.51
C ALA A 192 -13.56 8.10 0.10
N ILE A 193 -14.55 8.95 -0.20
CA ILE A 193 -14.76 10.22 0.46
C ILE A 193 -15.80 9.99 1.55
N VAL A 194 -15.47 10.38 2.78
CA VAL A 194 -16.30 10.15 3.95
C VAL A 194 -16.94 11.48 4.35
N ALA A 195 -18.15 11.69 3.88
CA ALA A 195 -19.03 12.76 4.33
C ALA A 195 -19.85 12.27 5.56
N GLY A 196 -20.09 13.16 6.51
CA GLY A 196 -20.81 12.83 7.76
C GLY A 196 -20.72 13.91 8.80
#